data_AF-S3CG47-F1
#
_entry.id   AF-S3CG47-F1
#
_cell.length_a   1.000
_cell.length_b   1.000
_cell.length_c   1.000
_cell.angle_alpha   90.00
_cell.angle_beta   90.00
_cell.angle_gamma   90.00
#
_symmetry.space_group_name_H-M   'P 1'
#
loop_
_entity.id
_entity.type
_entity.pdbx_description
1 polymer ?
#
loop_
_entity_poly.entity_id
_entity_poly.type
_entity_poly.pdbx_seq_one_letter_code
_entity_poly.pdbx_strand_id
1 'polypeptide(L)'
;MEIDRIEFIAWMERIMDRFDLLKEQIDKAEKRKNSLDGEELLDNQDLMLTFKISARSLQRYRSNGKLPYYTISGKIYYKLSDVHQFIREHFSVPVTALKAKNGNTMPKKDNLS
;
A
#
# COMPACT_ATOMS: atom_id res chain seq x y z
N MET A 1 25.26 -24.91 -34.82
CA MET A 1 25.48 -23.47 -34.99
C MET A 1 25.58 -22.90 -33.59
N GLU A 2 26.77 -22.47 -33.20
CA GLU A 2 27.03 -21.90 -31.89
C GLU A 2 26.49 -20.47 -31.94
N ILE A 3 25.55 -20.12 -31.05
CA ILE A 3 24.94 -18.78 -31.04
C ILE A 3 26.03 -17.82 -30.56
N ASP A 4 26.32 -16.80 -31.36
CA ASP A 4 27.30 -15.78 -30.98
C ASP A 4 26.80 -14.97 -29.78
N ARG A 5 27.73 -14.56 -28.92
CA ARG A 5 27.42 -13.82 -27.68
C ARG A 5 26.65 -12.53 -27.98
N ILE A 6 26.96 -11.87 -29.09
CA ILE A 6 26.33 -10.61 -29.48
C ILE A 6 24.88 -10.86 -29.90
N GLU A 7 24.62 -11.91 -30.67
CA GLU A 7 23.27 -12.31 -31.06
C GLU A 7 22.41 -12.71 -29.86
N PHE A 8 23.00 -13.43 -28.88
CA PHE A 8 22.32 -13.78 -27.64
C PHE A 8 21.93 -12.54 -26.82
N ILE A 9 22.85 -11.60 -26.63
CA ILE A 9 22.58 -10.37 -25.88
C ILE A 9 21.50 -9.54 -26.57
N ALA A 10 21.60 -9.35 -27.89
CA ALA A 10 20.60 -8.59 -28.66
C ALA A 10 19.21 -9.23 -28.58
N TRP A 11 19.13 -10.57 -28.57
CA TRP A 11 17.85 -11.26 -28.38
C TRP A 11 17.31 -11.08 -26.96
N MET A 12 18.16 -11.17 -25.93
CA MET A 12 17.78 -10.95 -24.54
C MET A 12 17.30 -9.53 -24.28
N GLU A 13 17.97 -8.52 -24.83
CA GLU A 13 17.53 -7.11 -24.75
C GLU A 13 16.13 -6.93 -25.34
N ARG A 14 15.89 -7.49 -26.53
CA ARG A 14 14.56 -7.45 -27.16
C ARG A 14 13.49 -8.16 -26.33
N ILE A 15 13.85 -9.23 -25.63
CA ILE A 15 12.94 -9.91 -24.71
C ILE A 15 12.63 -9.03 -23.50
N MET A 16 13.65 -8.40 -22.91
CA MET A 16 13.48 -7.49 -21.78
C MET A 16 12.59 -6.29 -22.15
N ASP A 17 12.81 -5.67 -23.30
CA ASP A 17 11.95 -4.59 -23.80
C ASP A 17 10.48 -5.01 -23.92
N ARG A 18 10.25 -6.27 -24.31
CA ARG A 18 8.90 -6.82 -24.43
C ARG A 18 8.29 -7.13 -23.07
N PHE A 19 9.08 -7.55 -22.08
CA PHE A 19 8.63 -7.67 -20.70
C PHE A 19 8.25 -6.32 -20.10
N ASP A 20 9.04 -5.27 -20.35
CA ASP A 20 8.73 -3.92 -19.87
C ASP A 20 7.45 -3.37 -20.49
N LEU A 21 7.24 -3.58 -21.80
CA LEU A 21 6.00 -3.22 -22.48
C LEU A 21 4.78 -3.98 -21.90
N LEU A 22 4.94 -5.27 -21.61
CA LEU A 22 3.87 -6.07 -20.99
C LEU A 22 3.54 -5.56 -19.59
N LYS A 23 4.56 -5.23 -18.79
CA LYS A 23 4.38 -4.64 -17.47
C LYS A 23 3.57 -3.34 -17.55
N GLU A 24 3.93 -2.44 -18.46
CA GLU A 24 3.21 -1.16 -18.63
C GLU A 24 1.72 -1.39 -19.02
N GLN A 25 1.45 -2.39 -19.86
CA GLN A 25 0.08 -2.74 -20.24
C GLN A 25 -0.72 -3.32 -19.08
N ILE A 26 -0.10 -4.17 -18.24
CA ILE A 26 -0.73 -4.73 -17.04
C ILE A 26 -1.06 -3.60 -16.05
N ASP A 27 -0.10 -2.72 -15.76
CA ASP A 27 -0.29 -1.58 -14.85
C ASP A 27 -1.44 -0.66 -15.32
N LYS A 28 -1.53 -0.41 -16.64
CA LYS A 28 -2.62 0.35 -17.26
C LYS A 28 -3.97 -0.37 -17.20
N ALA A 29 -3.99 -1.70 -17.28
CA ALA A 29 -5.20 -2.49 -17.17
C ALA A 29 -5.73 -2.52 -15.74
N GLU A 30 -4.84 -2.66 -14.75
CA GLU A 30 -5.20 -2.63 -13.33
C GLU A 30 -5.77 -1.27 -12.91
N LYS A 31 -5.10 -0.17 -13.29
CA LYS A 31 -5.59 1.19 -13.00
C LYS A 31 -6.98 1.47 -13.58
N ARG A 32 -7.29 0.95 -14.76
CA ARG A 32 -8.63 1.11 -15.38
C ARG A 32 -9.70 0.27 -14.71
N LYS A 33 -9.33 -0.86 -14.11
CA LYS A 33 -10.27 -1.79 -13.48
C LYS A 33 -10.62 -1.40 -12.05
N ASN A 34 -9.72 -0.71 -11.38
CA ASN A 34 -9.82 -0.39 -9.96
C ASN A 34 -10.38 1.01 -9.69
N SER A 35 -10.83 1.78 -10.69
CA SER A 35 -11.48 3.06 -10.45
C SER A 35 -12.95 3.02 -10.87
N LEU A 36 -13.86 3.26 -9.92
CA LEU A 36 -15.28 3.50 -10.19
C LEU A 36 -15.64 4.88 -9.66
N ASP A 37 -16.24 5.70 -10.53
CA ASP A 37 -16.68 7.05 -10.21
C ASP A 37 -15.55 7.97 -9.65
N GLY A 38 -14.33 7.76 -10.14
CA GLY A 38 -13.14 8.51 -9.67
C GLY A 38 -12.59 8.03 -8.32
N GLU A 39 -13.20 7.04 -7.70
CA GLU A 39 -12.75 6.43 -6.46
C GLU A 39 -11.99 5.13 -6.73
N GLU A 40 -10.82 4.99 -6.12
CA GLU A 40 -10.01 3.77 -6.22
C GLU A 40 -10.55 2.69 -5.29
N LEU A 41 -10.65 1.48 -5.83
CA LEU A 41 -11.22 0.31 -5.22
C LEU A 41 -10.13 -0.71 -4.99
N LEU A 42 -10.03 -1.15 -3.74
CA LEU A 42 -9.10 -2.17 -3.29
C LEU A 42 -9.84 -3.48 -3.14
N ASP A 43 -9.21 -4.58 -3.52
CA ASP A 43 -9.74 -5.91 -3.28
C ASP A 43 -9.23 -6.52 -1.96
N ASN A 44 -9.63 -7.77 -1.68
CA ASN A 44 -9.17 -8.44 -0.47
C ASN A 44 -7.64 -8.62 -0.42
N GLN A 45 -7.01 -8.87 -1.57
CA GLN A 45 -5.58 -9.11 -1.66
C GLN A 45 -4.81 -7.83 -1.36
N ASP A 46 -5.26 -6.71 -1.92
CA ASP A 46 -4.69 -5.38 -1.66
C ASP A 46 -4.68 -5.06 -0.16
N LEU A 47 -5.80 -5.30 0.52
CA LEU A 47 -5.91 -5.05 1.96
C LEU A 47 -5.09 -6.00 2.82
N MET A 48 -5.05 -7.28 2.47
CA MET A 48 -4.21 -8.25 3.18
C MET A 48 -2.74 -7.88 3.10
N LEU A 49 -2.27 -7.41 1.93
CA LEU A 49 -0.91 -6.93 1.73
C LEU A 49 -0.65 -5.61 2.47
N THR A 50 -1.56 -4.65 2.33
CA THR A 50 -1.45 -3.31 2.93
C THR A 50 -1.40 -3.38 4.46
N PHE A 51 -2.30 -4.15 5.07
CA PHE A 51 -2.37 -4.28 6.52
C PHE A 51 -1.49 -5.38 7.09
N LYS A 52 -0.90 -6.23 6.24
CA LYS A 52 -0.18 -7.45 6.63
C LYS A 52 -1.01 -8.36 7.55
N ILE A 53 -2.28 -8.57 7.19
CA ILE A 53 -3.23 -9.37 7.96
C ILE A 53 -3.66 -10.62 7.20
N SER A 54 -4.11 -11.63 7.95
CA SER A 54 -4.74 -12.81 7.37
C SER A 54 -6.16 -12.52 6.89
N ALA A 55 -6.65 -13.36 5.98
CA ALA A 55 -8.04 -13.34 5.52
C ALA A 55 -9.04 -13.42 6.68
N ARG A 56 -8.70 -14.17 7.75
CA ARG A 56 -9.53 -14.30 8.94
C ARG A 56 -9.67 -12.96 9.68
N SER A 57 -8.59 -12.20 9.81
CA SER A 57 -8.62 -10.87 10.42
C SER A 57 -9.42 -9.88 9.58
N LEU A 58 -9.23 -9.88 8.26
CA LEU A 58 -10.01 -9.04 7.35
C LEU A 58 -11.52 -9.36 7.41
N GLN A 59 -11.88 -10.64 7.50
CA GLN A 59 -13.26 -11.07 7.70
C GLN A 59 -13.84 -10.54 9.01
N ARG A 60 -13.06 -10.53 10.10
CA ARG A 60 -13.50 -9.96 11.39
C ARG A 60 -13.74 -8.45 11.30
N TYR A 61 -12.90 -7.71 10.58
CA TYR A 61 -13.13 -6.26 10.39
C TYR A 61 -14.42 -5.99 9.61
N ARG A 62 -14.75 -6.83 8.62
CA ARG A 62 -16.04 -6.78 7.92
C ARG A 62 -17.21 -7.14 8.82
N SER A 63 -17.16 -8.28 9.51
CA SER A 63 -18.28 -8.76 10.34
C SER A 63 -18.58 -7.83 11.51
N ASN A 64 -17.55 -7.16 12.03
CA ASN A 64 -17.68 -6.20 13.12
C ASN A 64 -18.07 -4.79 12.65
N GLY A 65 -18.26 -4.58 11.34
CA GLY A 65 -18.62 -3.28 10.78
C GLY A 65 -17.53 -2.22 10.85
N LYS A 66 -16.29 -2.59 11.17
CA LYS A 66 -15.18 -1.65 11.31
C LYS A 66 -14.62 -1.16 9.97
N LEU A 67 -14.74 -2.00 8.94
CA LEU A 67 -14.26 -1.70 7.61
C LEU A 67 -15.42 -1.82 6.61
N PRO A 68 -15.93 -0.69 6.09
CA PRO A 68 -16.97 -0.68 5.06
C PRO A 68 -16.52 -1.44 3.82
N TYR A 69 -17.45 -2.17 3.19
CA TYR A 69 -17.20 -2.91 1.97
C TYR A 69 -18.44 -2.88 1.09
N TYR A 70 -18.26 -3.12 -0.20
CA TYR A 70 -19.33 -3.27 -1.17
C TYR A 70 -19.02 -4.44 -2.09
N THR A 71 -20.04 -4.91 -2.80
CA THR A 71 -19.92 -6.08 -3.67
C THR A 71 -20.24 -5.67 -5.11
N ILE A 72 -19.34 -5.99 -6.03
CA ILE A 72 -19.52 -5.77 -7.47
C ILE A 72 -19.38 -7.12 -8.13
N SER A 73 -20.44 -7.57 -8.82
CA SER A 73 -20.46 -8.86 -9.52
C SER A 73 -20.02 -10.04 -8.63
N GLY A 74 -20.40 -10.03 -7.35
CA GLY A 74 -20.06 -11.07 -6.37
C GLY A 74 -18.65 -10.97 -5.77
N LYS A 75 -17.81 -10.02 -6.20
CA LYS A 75 -16.51 -9.74 -5.60
C LYS A 75 -16.60 -8.59 -4.60
N ILE A 76 -15.89 -8.73 -3.48
CA ILE A 76 -15.82 -7.73 -2.43
C ILE A 76 -14.74 -6.70 -2.76
N TYR A 77 -15.10 -5.44 -2.60
CA TYR A 77 -14.22 -4.30 -2.79
C TYR A 77 -14.35 -3.31 -1.63
N TYR A 78 -13.34 -2.47 -1.50
CA TYR A 78 -13.16 -1.49 -0.45
C TYR A 78 -12.80 -0.14 -1.08
N LYS A 79 -13.36 0.95 -0.55
CA LYS A 79 -13.01 2.28 -1.04
C LYS A 79 -11.67 2.67 -0.44
N LEU A 80 -10.78 3.24 -1.24
CA LEU A 80 -9.51 3.76 -0.74
C LEU A 80 -9.71 4.80 0.37
N SER A 81 -10.75 5.64 0.26
CA SER A 81 -11.12 6.64 1.26
C SER A 81 -11.44 6.03 2.63
N ASP A 82 -12.31 5.01 2.65
CA ASP A 82 -12.71 4.27 3.85
C ASP A 82 -11.52 3.54 4.48
N VAL A 83 -10.66 2.95 3.64
CA VAL A 83 -9.43 2.26 4.08
C VAL A 83 -8.46 3.24 4.75
N HIS A 84 -8.27 4.43 4.18
CA HIS A 84 -7.48 5.48 4.81
C HIS A 84 -8.09 5.97 6.13
N GLN A 85 -9.42 6.07 6.22
CA GLN A 85 -10.08 6.43 7.47
C GLN A 85 -9.85 5.36 8.54
N PHE A 86 -10.01 4.08 8.18
CA PHE A 86 -9.74 2.95 9.06
C PHE A 86 -8.29 2.95 9.59
N ILE A 87 -7.31 3.28 8.74
CA ILE A 87 -5.91 3.42 9.16
C ILE A 87 -5.75 4.53 10.21
N ARG A 88 -6.35 5.70 9.97
CA ARG A 88 -6.27 6.83 10.92
C ARG A 88 -6.87 6.49 12.27
N GLU A 89 -8.00 5.78 12.29
CA GLU A 89 -8.72 5.46 13.52
C GLU A 89 -8.06 4.33 14.34
N HIS A 90 -7.44 3.36 13.68
CA HIS A 90 -6.97 2.14 14.33
C HIS A 90 -5.45 1.96 14.38
N PHE A 91 -4.69 2.69 13.55
CA PHE A 91 -3.24 2.56 13.44
C PHE A 91 -2.48 3.88 13.66
N SER A 92 -3.16 5.00 13.89
CA SER A 92 -2.45 6.23 14.27
C SER A 92 -1.89 6.10 15.69
N VAL A 93 -0.56 6.06 15.79
CA VAL A 93 0.14 6.33 17.04
C VAL A 93 -0.08 7.81 17.35
N PRO A 94 -0.61 8.19 18.52
CA PRO A 94 -0.73 9.61 18.87
C PRO A 94 0.67 10.24 18.88
N VAL A 95 0.93 11.12 17.91
CA VAL A 95 2.20 11.87 17.77
C VAL A 95 2.53 12.67 19.04
N THR A 96 1.54 12.90 19.92
CA THR A 96 1.71 13.51 21.24
C THR A 96 2.59 12.69 22.19
N ALA A 97 2.67 11.35 22.02
CA ALA A 97 3.52 10.49 22.85
C ALA A 97 5.02 10.58 22.50
N LEU A 98 5.38 11.15 21.34
CA LEU A 98 6.77 11.27 20.88
C LEU A 98 7.44 12.60 21.28
N LYS A 99 6.66 13.63 21.65
CA LYS A 99 7.20 14.94 22.05
C LYS A 99 7.58 15.04 23.54
N ALA A 100 7.11 14.12 24.40
CA ALA A 100 7.32 14.20 25.84
C ALA A 100 8.70 13.75 26.35
N LYS A 101 9.59 13.24 25.48
CA LYS A 101 10.91 12.69 25.89
C LYS A 101 12.12 13.60 25.63
N ASN A 102 11.97 14.72 24.93
CA ASN A 102 13.11 15.56 24.50
C ASN A 102 13.17 16.94 25.18
N GLY A 103 12.67 17.06 26.43
CA GLY A 103 12.74 18.30 27.19
C GLY A 103 13.13 18.07 28.64
N ASN A 104 14.41 17.84 28.91
CA ASN A 104 14.94 18.05 30.26
C ASN A 104 16.31 18.76 30.22
N THR A 105 16.19 20.09 30.25
CA THR A 105 16.98 21.08 31.01
C THR A 105 18.50 20.90 31.17
N MET A 106 19.26 21.80 30.54
CA MET A 106 20.60 22.22 30.99
C MET A 106 20.54 22.78 32.43
N PRO A 107 21.58 22.59 33.26
CA PRO A 107 21.63 23.19 34.59
C PRO A 107 21.78 24.72 34.48
N LYS A 108 20.92 25.46 35.20
CA LYS A 108 21.12 26.88 35.46
C LYS A 108 22.47 27.05 36.18
N LYS A 109 23.38 27.80 35.57
CA LYS A 109 24.47 28.44 36.32
C LYS A 109 23.88 29.66 37.00
N ASP A 110 23.60 29.52 38.29
CA ASP A 110 23.39 30.67 39.14
C ASP A 110 24.72 31.40 39.30
N ASN A 111 24.81 32.59 38.70
CA ASN A 111 25.82 33.58 39.02
C ASN A 111 25.45 34.18 40.37
N LEU A 112 26.31 34.03 41.39
CA LEU A 112 26.35 34.95 42.53
C LEU A 112 27.79 35.46 42.69
N SER A 113 27.88 36.78 42.47
CA SER A 113 28.82 37.79 42.99
C SER A 113 30.32 37.53 42.92
#